data_AF-A0A0K8RK48-F1
#
_entry.id   AF-A0A0K8RK48-F1
#
_cell.length_a   1.000
_cell.length_b   1.000
_cell.length_c   1.000
_cell.angle_alpha   90.00
_cell.angle_beta   90.00
_cell.angle_gamma   90.00
#
_symmetry.space_group_name_H-M   'P 1'
#
loop_
_entity.id
_entity.type
_entity.pdbx_description
1 polymer ?
#
loop_
_entity_poly.entity_id
_entity_poly.type
_entity_poly.pdbx_seq_one_letter_code
_entity_poly.pdbx_strand_id
1 'polypeptide(L)'
;MSNMLLVLFAMVLLLPAFQVEGQSYRRNTGGASCYGTFFGAAEMWCRLEGHDGFQRYNSPGCNVTCKDETELPLPETVCPPCKTNNENAVRKWKDELNKRKEKLVDAWCSPRKCYC
;
A
#
# COMPACT_ATOMS: atom_id res chain seq x y z
N MET A 1 -8.76 35.99 27.29
CA MET A 1 -8.43 35.46 25.95
C MET A 1 -7.77 34.10 26.14
N SER A 2 -8.56 33.03 26.06
CA SER A 2 -8.17 31.67 26.43
C SER A 2 -7.37 31.00 25.32
N ASN A 3 -6.07 30.79 25.54
CA ASN A 3 -5.16 30.13 24.58
C ASN A 3 -5.32 28.60 24.51
N MET A 4 -6.14 28.01 25.39
CA MET A 4 -6.35 26.55 25.47
C MET A 4 -7.41 26.02 24.48
N LEU A 5 -8.26 26.90 23.94
CA LEU A 5 -9.33 26.50 23.00
C LEU A 5 -8.79 26.21 21.59
N LEU A 6 -7.70 26.86 21.19
CA LEU A 6 -7.14 26.72 19.83
C LEU A 6 -6.44 25.36 19.62
N VAL A 7 -5.82 24.79 20.66
CA VAL A 7 -5.10 23.51 20.57
C VAL A 7 -6.10 22.34 20.39
N LEU A 8 -7.24 22.40 21.06
CA LEU A 8 -8.28 21.37 20.97
C LEU A 8 -8.93 21.33 19.59
N PHE A 9 -9.06 22.47 18.92
CA PHE A 9 -9.70 22.56 17.60
C PHE A 9 -8.83 21.96 16.48
N ALA A 10 -7.50 21.99 16.63
CA ALA A 10 -6.57 21.42 15.64
C ALA A 10 -6.58 19.88 15.61
N MET A 11 -6.80 19.21 16.75
CA MET A 11 -6.86 17.75 16.79
C MET A 11 -8.14 17.18 16.16
N VAL A 12 -9.28 17.87 16.32
CA VAL A 12 -10.56 17.46 15.72
C VAL A 12 -10.53 17.52 14.19
N LEU A 13 -9.76 18.44 13.60
CA LEU A 13 -9.66 18.61 12.14
C LEU A 13 -8.68 17.63 11.46
N LEU A 14 -7.75 17.00 12.20
CA LEU A 14 -6.78 16.05 11.64
C LEU A 14 -7.25 14.59 11.73
N LEU A 15 -8.21 14.27 12.61
CA LEU A 15 -8.80 12.94 12.76
C LEU A 15 -9.57 12.39 11.52
N PRO A 16 -10.30 13.19 10.70
CA PRO A 16 -11.08 12.64 9.60
C PRO A 16 -10.23 12.26 8.36
N ALA A 17 -8.93 12.59 8.33
CA ALA A 17 -8.08 12.26 7.18
C ALA A 17 -7.76 10.75 7.06
N PHE A 18 -7.90 9.97 8.14
CA PHE A 18 -7.59 8.53 8.13
C PHE A 18 -8.79 7.62 7.81
N GLN A 19 -10.00 8.17 7.64
CA GLN A 19 -11.22 7.35 7.52
C GLN A 19 -11.76 7.18 6.09
N VAL A 20 -11.09 7.69 5.03
CA VAL A 20 -11.66 7.67 3.67
C VAL A 20 -10.87 6.86 2.63
N GLU A 21 -9.69 6.30 2.96
CA GLU A 21 -8.96 5.40 2.04
C GLU A 21 -9.15 3.90 2.35
N GLY A 22 -10.15 3.56 3.18
CA GLY A 22 -10.41 2.19 3.63
C GLY A 22 -11.11 1.26 2.63
N GLN A 23 -11.68 1.79 1.55
CA GLN A 23 -12.77 1.10 0.84
C GLN A 23 -12.60 0.93 -0.68
N SER A 24 -11.48 1.36 -1.28
CA SER A 24 -11.31 1.32 -2.74
C SER A 24 -10.62 0.04 -3.28
N TYR A 25 -10.07 -0.84 -2.44
CA TYR A 25 -9.29 -2.00 -2.93
C TYR A 25 -10.10 -3.29 -3.17
N ARG A 26 -11.40 -3.34 -2.87
CA ARG A 26 -12.25 -4.50 -3.20
C ARG A 26 -12.79 -4.46 -4.63
N ARG A 27 -11.95 -4.14 -5.62
CA ARG A 27 -12.34 -4.22 -7.04
C ARG A 27 -11.87 -5.54 -7.66
N ASN A 28 -12.79 -6.49 -7.69
CA ASN A 28 -13.05 -7.42 -8.80
C ASN A 28 -11.87 -8.30 -9.27
N THR A 29 -11.77 -9.54 -8.76
CA THR A 29 -10.85 -10.59 -9.23
C THR A 29 -11.34 -11.28 -10.52
N GLY A 30 -11.81 -10.49 -11.48
CA GLY A 30 -12.23 -10.97 -12.80
C GLY A 30 -11.81 -9.98 -13.89
N GLY A 31 -10.55 -10.06 -14.33
CA GLY A 31 -10.06 -9.35 -15.51
C GLY A 31 -9.10 -8.17 -15.32
N ALA A 32 -8.33 -8.10 -14.22
CA ALA A 32 -7.23 -7.13 -14.16
C ALA A 32 -6.05 -7.61 -15.02
N SER A 33 -5.56 -6.75 -15.94
CA SER A 33 -4.34 -7.05 -16.71
C SER A 33 -3.16 -7.31 -15.76
N CYS A 34 -2.14 -8.06 -16.22
CA CYS A 34 -0.97 -8.33 -15.39
C CYS A 34 -0.36 -7.03 -14.83
N TYR A 35 -0.20 -6.00 -15.66
CA TYR A 35 0.33 -4.70 -15.21
C TYR A 35 -0.59 -4.00 -14.21
N GLY A 36 -1.91 -4.10 -14.35
CA GLY A 36 -2.84 -3.59 -13.33
C GLY A 36 -2.67 -4.31 -11.99
N THR A 37 -2.40 -5.61 -12.01
CA THR A 37 -2.07 -6.38 -10.80
C THR A 37 -0.74 -5.93 -10.21
N PHE A 38 0.28 -5.78 -11.05
CA PHE A 38 1.62 -5.33 -10.66
C PHE A 38 1.60 -3.93 -10.04
N PHE A 39 0.97 -2.93 -10.66
CA PHE A 39 0.91 -1.57 -10.12
C PHE A 39 0.20 -1.53 -8.77
N GLY A 40 -0.88 -2.30 -8.61
CA GLY A 40 -1.55 -2.42 -7.31
C GLY A 40 -0.68 -3.09 -6.24
N ALA A 41 0.15 -4.06 -6.62
CA ALA A 41 1.10 -4.69 -5.72
C ALA A 41 2.28 -3.77 -5.38
N ALA A 42 2.81 -3.02 -6.35
CA ALA A 42 3.87 -2.05 -6.15
C ALA A 42 3.44 -0.90 -5.22
N GLU A 43 2.20 -0.42 -5.37
CA GLU A 43 1.59 0.56 -4.45
C GLU A 43 1.56 0.02 -3.01
N MET A 44 1.13 -1.24 -2.82
CA MET A 44 1.12 -1.88 -1.51
C MET A 44 2.54 -2.08 -0.95
N TRP A 45 3.49 -2.46 -1.80
CA TRP A 45 4.87 -2.71 -1.42
C TRP A 45 5.51 -1.45 -0.84
N CYS A 46 5.43 -0.32 -1.56
CA CYS A 46 5.94 0.95 -1.05
C CYS A 46 5.34 1.33 0.31
N ARG A 47 4.00 1.26 0.44
CA ARG A 47 3.33 1.59 1.71
C ARG A 47 3.68 0.64 2.85
N LEU A 48 3.84 -0.66 2.58
CA LEU A 48 4.20 -1.67 3.59
C LEU A 48 5.66 -1.54 4.05
N GLU A 49 6.54 -1.00 3.20
CA GLU A 49 7.92 -0.65 3.54
C GLU A 49 8.02 0.75 4.19
N GLY A 50 6.90 1.43 4.41
CA GLY A 50 6.85 2.70 5.13
C GLY A 50 7.07 3.95 4.26
N HIS A 51 7.02 3.78 2.93
CA HIS A 51 7.14 4.87 1.96
C HIS A 51 5.76 5.34 1.46
N ASP A 52 5.75 6.48 0.77
CA ASP A 52 4.57 6.91 0.02
C ASP A 52 4.22 5.90 -1.10
N GLY A 53 3.08 6.07 -1.77
CA GLY A 53 2.64 5.15 -2.83
C GLY A 53 3.62 4.96 -3.99
N PHE A 54 3.26 4.09 -4.94
CA PHE A 54 4.04 3.82 -6.14
C PHE A 54 4.09 5.03 -7.09
N GLN A 55 5.25 5.25 -7.71
CA GLN A 55 5.45 6.29 -8.73
C GLN A 55 5.84 5.72 -10.09
N ARG A 56 6.90 4.90 -10.16
CA ARG A 56 7.40 4.33 -11.42
C ARG A 56 8.10 2.99 -11.24
N TYR A 57 8.17 2.21 -12.31
CA TYR A 57 8.97 0.99 -12.39
C TYR A 57 10.22 1.26 -13.24
N ASN A 58 11.40 0.96 -12.69
CA ASN A 58 12.68 1.08 -13.35
C ASN A 58 13.10 -0.29 -13.93
N SER A 59 12.86 -0.50 -15.22
CA SER A 59 13.08 -1.79 -15.89
C SER A 59 14.54 -2.29 -15.85
N PRO A 60 15.57 -1.46 -16.15
CA PRO A 60 16.97 -1.87 -16.04
C PRO A 60 17.39 -2.37 -14.64
N GLY A 61 16.93 -1.69 -13.58
CA GLY A 61 17.29 -2.02 -12.19
C GLY A 61 16.36 -3.04 -11.52
N CYS A 62 15.23 -3.33 -12.15
CA CYS A 62 14.14 -4.09 -11.56
C CYS A 62 13.65 -3.56 -10.20
N ASN A 63 13.59 -2.23 -10.09
CA ASN A 63 13.18 -1.53 -8.89
C ASN A 63 11.84 -0.85 -9.12
N VAL A 64 11.09 -0.66 -8.04
CA VAL A 64 10.01 0.34 -8.01
C VAL A 64 10.54 1.60 -7.33
N THR A 65 10.23 2.75 -7.89
CA THR A 65 10.39 4.03 -7.21
C THR A 65 9.06 4.39 -6.55
N CYS A 66 9.09 4.64 -5.26
CA CYS A 66 7.99 5.18 -4.48
C CYS A 66 7.93 6.71 -4.64
N LYS A 67 6.81 7.34 -4.29
CA LYS A 67 6.58 8.78 -4.51
C LYS A 67 7.51 9.71 -3.73
N ASP A 68 8.12 9.20 -2.67
CA ASP A 68 9.18 9.87 -1.91
C ASP A 68 10.57 9.71 -2.57
N GLU A 69 10.60 9.24 -3.83
CA GLU A 69 11.78 8.90 -4.63
C GLU A 69 12.64 7.75 -4.07
N THR A 70 12.17 7.04 -3.04
CA THR A 70 12.85 5.83 -2.56
C THR A 70 12.76 4.71 -3.61
N GLU A 71 13.87 4.03 -3.86
CA GLU A 71 13.90 2.83 -4.70
C GLU A 71 13.85 1.55 -3.86
N LEU A 72 12.89 0.68 -4.17
CA LEU A 72 12.77 -0.64 -3.57
C LEU A 72 12.98 -1.71 -4.64
N PRO A 73 13.84 -2.73 -4.39
CA PRO A 73 14.01 -3.83 -5.32
C PRO A 73 12.73 -4.67 -5.41
N LEU A 74 12.41 -5.14 -6.61
CA LEU A 74 11.38 -6.16 -6.77
C LEU A 74 11.90 -7.54 -6.34
N PRO A 75 11.03 -8.41 -5.81
CA PRO A 75 11.38 -9.81 -5.63
C PRO A 75 11.84 -10.44 -6.95
N GLU A 76 12.87 -11.30 -6.89
CA GLU A 76 13.41 -12.00 -8.07
C GLU A 76 12.32 -12.77 -8.83
N THR A 77 11.36 -13.37 -8.11
CA THR A 77 10.25 -14.11 -8.70
C THR A 77 9.29 -13.25 -9.51
N VAL A 78 9.23 -11.95 -9.22
CA VAL A 78 8.39 -10.96 -9.91
C VAL A 78 9.16 -10.29 -11.04
N CYS A 79 10.48 -10.25 -10.97
CA CYS A 79 11.32 -9.56 -11.93
C CYS A 79 11.58 -10.38 -13.21
N PRO A 80 11.47 -9.80 -14.42
CA PRO A 80 10.73 -8.58 -14.75
C PRO A 80 9.21 -8.85 -14.75
N PRO A 81 8.40 -7.90 -14.26
CA PRO A 81 6.96 -8.11 -14.11
C PRO A 81 6.31 -8.28 -15.48
N CYS A 82 5.33 -9.18 -15.55
CA CYS A 82 4.50 -9.37 -16.75
C CYS A 82 5.26 -9.74 -18.03
N LYS A 83 6.50 -10.25 -17.91
CA LYS A 83 7.16 -11.02 -18.97
C LYS A 83 6.62 -12.45 -18.99
N THR A 84 6.76 -13.15 -20.12
CA THR A 84 6.26 -14.51 -20.41
C THR A 84 6.02 -15.39 -19.17
N ASN A 85 4.77 -15.79 -18.94
CA ASN A 85 4.32 -16.65 -17.82
C ASN A 85 4.55 -16.12 -16.38
N ASN A 86 4.92 -14.86 -16.19
CA ASN A 86 5.15 -14.27 -14.86
C ASN A 86 3.85 -13.72 -14.20
N GLU A 87 2.70 -13.81 -14.86
CA GLU A 87 1.44 -13.29 -14.32
C GLU A 87 1.04 -13.94 -12.99
N ASN A 88 1.32 -15.23 -12.86
CA ASN A 88 1.07 -15.98 -11.63
C ASN A 88 1.97 -15.52 -10.49
N ALA A 89 3.23 -15.18 -10.74
CA ALA A 89 4.14 -14.70 -9.71
C ALA A 89 3.77 -13.27 -9.27
N VAL A 90 3.38 -12.40 -10.21
CA VAL A 90 2.83 -11.06 -9.90
C VAL A 90 1.57 -11.17 -9.04
N ARG A 91 0.63 -12.05 -9.39
CA ARG A 91 -0.59 -12.29 -8.60
C ARG A 91 -0.27 -12.83 -7.20
N LYS A 92 0.61 -13.84 -7.12
CA LYS A 92 1.02 -14.44 -5.85
C LYS A 92 1.69 -13.39 -4.95
N TRP A 93 2.56 -12.56 -5.51
CA TRP A 93 3.20 -11.47 -4.77
C TRP A 93 2.17 -10.50 -4.20
N LYS A 94 1.17 -10.07 -5.00
CA LYS A 94 0.07 -9.24 -4.50
C LYS A 94 -0.69 -9.90 -3.35
N ASP A 95 -0.98 -11.19 -3.46
CA ASP A 95 -1.69 -11.94 -2.42
C ASP A 95 -0.85 -12.04 -1.13
N GLU A 96 0.47 -12.20 -1.23
CA GLU A 96 1.40 -12.20 -0.10
C GLU A 96 1.45 -10.84 0.59
N LEU A 97 1.47 -9.74 -0.18
CA LEU A 97 1.40 -8.38 0.37
C LEU A 97 0.07 -8.13 1.10
N ASN A 98 -1.06 -8.57 0.54
CA ASN A 98 -2.35 -8.48 1.23
C ASN A 98 -2.35 -9.26 2.55
N LYS A 99 -1.83 -10.49 2.56
CA LYS A 99 -1.70 -11.28 3.80
C LYS A 99 -0.79 -10.60 4.82
N ARG A 100 0.31 -9.98 4.39
CA ARG A 100 1.18 -9.20 5.29
C ARG A 100 0.43 -8.01 5.87
N LYS A 101 -0.32 -7.27 5.05
CA LYS A 101 -1.18 -6.17 5.51
C LYS A 101 -2.20 -6.65 6.54
N GLU A 102 -2.91 -7.75 6.26
CA GLU A 102 -3.89 -8.33 7.19
C GLU A 102 -3.25 -8.70 8.53
N LYS A 103 -2.09 -9.37 8.52
CA LYS A 103 -1.35 -9.68 9.76
C LYS A 103 -0.94 -8.45 10.56
N LEU A 104 -0.52 -7.38 9.88
CA LEU A 104 -0.19 -6.11 10.55
C LEU A 104 -1.43 -5.46 11.16
N VAL A 105 -2.54 -5.45 10.42
CA VAL A 105 -3.83 -4.96 10.93
C VAL A 105 -4.27 -5.80 12.13
N ASP A 106 -4.22 -7.12 12.08
CA ASP A 106 -4.63 -7.97 13.21
C ASP A 106 -3.73 -7.77 14.45
N ALA A 107 -2.42 -7.60 14.22
CA ALA A 107 -1.45 -7.38 15.31
C ALA A 107 -1.62 -6.00 15.96
N TRP A 108 -1.92 -4.96 15.19
CA TRP A 108 -1.95 -3.58 15.66
C TRP A 108 -3.36 -3.11 16.01
N CYS A 109 -4.38 -3.66 15.34
CA CYS A 109 -5.80 -3.41 15.55
C CYS A 109 -6.44 -4.60 16.28
N SER A 110 -5.97 -4.91 17.49
CA SER A 110 -6.67 -5.85 18.37
C SER A 110 -8.02 -5.24 18.82
N PRO A 111 -9.09 -6.03 19.10
CA PRO A 111 -10.43 -5.51 19.43
C PRO A 111 -10.55 -4.82 20.81
N ARG A 112 -9.44 -4.33 21.38
CA ARG A 112 -9.45 -3.54 22.61
C ARG A 112 -9.31 -2.06 22.27
N LYS A 113 -10.47 -1.42 22.12
CA LYS A 113 -10.69 0.00 22.38
C LYS A 113 -9.74 0.95 21.62
N CYS A 114 -9.81 0.94 20.30
CA CYS A 114 -9.60 2.19 19.57
C CYS A 114 -10.82 3.08 19.83
N TYR A 115 -10.79 3.89 20.89
CA TYR A 115 -11.65 5.07 20.94
C TYR A 115 -11.07 6.04 19.92
N CYS A 116 -11.67 6.05 18.72
CA CYS A 116 -11.48 7.11 17.74
C CYS A 116 -12.14 8.39 18.25
#